data_AF-A0A058ZIZ6-F1
#
_entry.id   AF-A0A058ZIZ6-F1
#
_cell.length_a   1.000
_cell.length_b   1.000
_cell.length_c   1.000
_cell.angle_alpha   90.00
_cell.angle_beta   90.00
_cell.angle_gamma   90.00
#
_symmetry.space_group_name_H-M   'P 1'
#
loop_
_entity.id
_entity.type
_entity.pdbx_description
1 polymer ?
#
loop_
_entity_poly.entity_id
_entity_poly.type
_entity_poly.pdbx_seq_one_letter_code
_entity_poly.pdbx_strand_id
1 'polypeptide(L)'
;MNTLLGGVVFVVGVGGLSLWGAYDHARDMEAEVTSAAAQAVSSAKHGVDTQVSGRDIIATGIADTEAERNDLLAALNDIQGRRVVVNRIAVLPMAAPFAFGAERADGVTSLSGNVPSEVDRDALSGADGATALALASGAPNGWATAAQSAIDALAPLQDGAAMISDTDMVLKGTAATPAEHDAALAALAALPEGFQSSAMIDIVDDGNPDFTVDFDAASLTRVSGKLPKGVVLGDIAGALGISGITGDAFSSFGEDADALASFGGLADWLGQFDLLRLTRSAGQTSINGQVLPGADLELIQQGMAESLPGVEITLTESTREVSEGDERLNSQTAQTERYSSGFWLPVVAFDPSPDTCDVQASSVLSETQINFVTGSARLDARALHGVNALAAVVRPCVGEAGLTLELGGHTDSTGDAAANQALSALRAEAVRQALIARGVAQSAMRAQGYGADQPIASNETEAGRAANRRTTVIWSD
;
A
#
# COMPACT_ATOMS: atom_id res chain seq x y z
N MET A 1 0.65 37.50 109.22
CA MET A 1 0.07 36.87 108.00
C MET A 1 0.66 37.40 106.69
N ASN A 2 1.45 38.49 106.68
CA ASN A 2 1.93 39.11 105.43
C ASN A 2 3.32 38.66 104.93
N THR A 3 4.14 37.99 105.76
CA THR A 3 5.47 37.50 105.36
C THR A 3 5.44 36.15 104.63
N LEU A 4 4.40 35.33 104.87
CA LEU A 4 4.20 34.05 104.16
C LEU A 4 3.65 34.24 102.73
N LEU A 5 2.86 35.28 102.47
CA LEU A 5 2.33 35.55 101.11
C LEU A 5 3.42 36.02 100.13
N GLY A 6 4.38 36.83 100.57
CA GLY A 6 5.46 37.35 99.70
C GLY A 6 6.42 36.26 99.21
N GLY A 7 6.74 35.28 100.06
CA GLY A 7 7.59 34.14 99.70
C GLY A 7 6.91 33.20 98.70
N VAL A 8 5.61 32.94 98.86
CA VAL A 8 4.84 32.09 97.93
C VAL A 8 4.70 32.76 96.56
N VAL A 9 4.44 34.08 96.51
CA VAL A 9 4.35 34.82 95.22
C VAL A 9 5.70 34.87 94.51
N PHE A 10 6.83 34.98 95.24
CA PHE A 10 8.16 34.93 94.61
C PHE A 10 8.52 33.54 94.10
N VAL A 11 8.21 32.47 94.85
CA VAL A 11 8.50 31.09 94.40
C VAL A 11 7.57 30.68 93.25
N VAL A 12 6.29 31.06 93.28
CA VAL A 12 5.35 30.83 92.16
C VAL A 12 5.65 31.74 90.97
N GLY A 13 6.13 32.96 91.20
CA GLY A 13 6.52 33.90 90.14
C GLY A 13 7.83 33.53 89.46
N VAL A 14 8.87 33.17 90.22
CA VAL A 14 10.15 32.66 89.70
C VAL A 14 9.97 31.27 89.12
N GLY A 15 9.22 30.38 89.78
CA GLY A 15 8.85 29.07 89.26
C GLY A 15 8.00 29.17 87.99
N GLY A 16 7.05 30.10 87.94
CA GLY A 16 6.22 30.39 86.78
C GLY A 16 7.00 31.03 85.63
N LEU A 17 7.94 31.95 85.89
CA LEU A 17 8.81 32.55 84.87
C LEU A 17 9.91 31.61 84.38
N SER A 18 10.42 30.72 85.23
CA SER A 18 11.36 29.67 84.82
C SER A 18 10.65 28.54 84.06
N LEU A 19 9.42 28.17 84.45
CA LEU A 19 8.59 27.25 83.67
C LEU A 19 8.13 27.88 82.35
N TRP A 20 7.71 29.14 82.36
CA TRP A 20 7.30 29.86 81.15
C TRP A 20 8.49 30.13 80.23
N GLY A 21 9.59 30.68 80.75
CA GLY A 21 10.82 30.92 79.98
C GLY A 21 11.46 29.63 79.46
N ALA A 22 11.45 28.53 80.21
CA ALA A 22 11.94 27.24 79.71
C ALA A 22 11.01 26.61 78.68
N TYR A 23 9.70 26.88 78.73
CA TYR A 23 8.72 26.32 77.80
C TYR A 23 8.60 27.13 76.50
N ASP A 24 8.60 28.47 76.58
CA ASP A 24 8.52 29.36 75.43
C ASP A 24 9.84 29.38 74.64
N HIS A 25 11.01 29.53 75.30
CA HIS A 25 12.30 29.45 74.60
C HIS A 25 12.55 28.07 73.96
N ALA A 26 12.05 26.99 74.55
CA ALA A 26 12.22 25.67 73.96
C ALA A 26 11.39 25.52 72.67
N ARG A 27 10.19 26.11 72.62
CA ARG A 27 9.34 26.11 71.42
C ARG A 27 9.88 27.02 70.32
N ASP A 28 10.39 28.18 70.68
CA ASP A 28 11.00 29.11 69.71
C ASP A 28 12.26 28.48 69.08
N MET A 29 13.12 27.83 69.89
CA MET A 29 14.29 27.11 69.38
C MET A 29 13.91 25.91 68.49
N GLU A 30 12.88 25.14 68.87
CA GLU A 30 12.40 24.02 68.05
C GLU A 30 11.85 24.51 66.70
N ALA A 31 11.08 25.61 66.71
CA ALA A 31 10.54 26.21 65.48
C ALA A 31 11.66 26.75 64.56
N GLU A 32 12.67 27.42 65.12
CA GLU A 32 13.83 27.89 64.36
C GLU A 32 14.63 26.74 63.74
N VAL A 33 14.92 25.69 64.53
CA VAL A 33 15.61 24.49 64.04
C VAL A 33 14.77 23.77 62.98
N THR A 34 13.45 23.71 63.14
CA THR A 34 12.53 23.11 62.15
C THR A 34 12.58 23.86 60.82
N SER A 35 12.48 25.19 60.85
CA SER A 35 12.54 26.01 59.64
C SER A 35 13.89 25.89 58.94
N ALA A 36 14.98 25.94 59.71
CA ALA A 36 16.33 25.81 59.18
C ALA A 36 16.59 24.41 58.59
N ALA A 37 16.09 23.36 59.24
CA ALA A 37 16.23 21.97 58.78
C ALA A 37 15.49 21.76 57.46
N ALA A 38 14.24 22.23 57.36
CA ALA A 38 13.46 22.16 56.13
C ALA A 38 14.13 22.92 54.97
N GLN A 39 14.73 24.07 55.24
CA GLN A 39 15.48 24.83 54.24
C GLN A 39 16.79 24.14 53.83
N ALA A 40 17.48 23.49 54.75
CA ALA A 40 18.74 22.80 54.47
C ALA A 40 18.57 21.58 53.54
N VAL A 41 17.40 20.95 53.55
CA VAL A 41 17.09 19.79 52.69
C VAL A 41 16.29 20.15 51.44
N SER A 42 15.87 21.40 51.27
CA SER A 42 15.01 21.80 50.14
C SER A 42 15.67 21.66 48.77
N SER A 43 17.00 21.58 48.72
CA SER A 43 17.77 21.35 47.49
C SER A 43 17.99 19.86 47.17
N ALA A 44 17.51 18.95 48.02
CA ALA A 44 17.68 17.52 47.80
C ALA A 44 16.90 17.07 46.57
N LYS A 45 17.55 16.33 45.67
CA LYS A 45 16.99 15.95 44.37
C LYS A 45 15.81 14.99 44.46
N HIS A 46 15.83 14.08 45.43
CA HIS A 46 14.83 13.01 45.58
C HIS A 46 13.91 13.16 46.79
N GLY A 47 13.70 14.39 47.25
CA GLY A 47 12.78 14.70 48.37
C GLY A 47 13.29 14.14 49.69
N VAL A 48 14.03 14.95 50.45
CA VAL A 48 14.44 14.62 51.81
C VAL A 48 13.58 15.43 52.78
N ASP A 49 12.93 14.73 53.71
CA ASP A 49 12.13 15.32 54.77
C ASP A 49 12.93 15.33 56.08
N THR A 50 12.65 16.30 56.93
CA THR A 50 13.25 16.45 58.26
C THR A 50 12.16 16.57 59.30
N GLN A 51 12.14 15.64 60.25
CA GLN A 51 11.31 15.73 61.43
C GLN A 51 12.15 16.21 62.62
N VAL A 52 11.74 17.31 63.25
CA VAL A 52 12.41 17.84 64.44
C VAL A 52 11.61 17.49 65.68
N SER A 53 12.29 17.02 66.72
CA SER A 53 11.72 16.80 68.05
C SER A 53 12.59 17.51 69.09
N GLY A 54 12.10 18.64 69.59
CA GLY A 54 12.89 19.57 70.41
C GLY A 54 14.06 20.16 69.64
N ARG A 55 15.23 19.52 69.70
CA ARG A 55 16.46 19.97 69.00
C ARG A 55 17.16 18.84 68.24
N ASP A 56 16.55 17.65 68.20
CA ASP A 56 17.04 16.53 67.43
C ASP A 56 16.36 16.53 66.06
N ILE A 57 17.14 16.39 65.01
CA ILE A 57 16.67 16.36 63.63
C ILE A 57 16.77 14.91 63.15
N ILE A 58 15.67 14.35 62.64
CA ILE A 58 15.64 13.06 61.95
C ILE A 58 15.45 13.35 60.47
N ALA A 59 16.47 13.08 59.67
CA ALA A 59 16.39 13.25 58.22
C ALA A 59 16.08 11.91 57.55
N THR A 60 14.99 11.86 56.79
CA THR A 60 14.49 10.66 56.09
C THR A 60 14.27 10.99 54.63
N GLY A 61 14.63 10.07 53.73
CA GLY A 61 14.45 10.24 52.30
C GLY A 61 15.52 9.52 51.52
N ILE A 62 15.72 9.95 50.28
CA ILE A 62 16.69 9.36 49.36
C ILE A 62 17.62 10.47 48.86
N ALA A 63 18.91 10.16 48.80
CA ALA A 63 19.92 10.98 48.14
C ALA A 63 20.38 10.31 46.83
N ASP A 64 20.67 11.12 45.82
CA ASP A 64 21.13 10.72 44.48
C ASP A 64 22.53 10.09 44.57
N THR A 65 23.39 10.66 45.42
CA THR A 65 24.77 10.19 45.62
C THR A 65 25.19 10.23 47.08
N GLU A 66 26.26 9.51 47.39
CA GLU A 66 26.87 9.57 48.72
C GLU A 66 27.42 10.96 49.04
N ALA A 67 27.88 11.71 48.03
CA ALA A 67 28.30 13.10 48.17
C ALA A 67 27.13 14.01 48.58
N GLU A 68 26.00 13.94 47.87
CA GLU A 68 24.80 14.73 48.20
C GLU A 68 24.32 14.42 49.63
N ARG A 69 24.26 13.13 50.02
CA ARG A 69 23.89 12.75 51.38
C ARG A 69 24.83 13.40 52.40
N ASN A 70 26.14 13.38 52.15
CA ASN A 70 27.12 13.96 53.06
C ASN A 70 26.99 15.49 53.14
N ASP A 71 26.71 16.16 52.03
CA ASP A 71 26.47 17.61 51.98
C ASP A 71 25.19 18.01 52.71
N LEU A 72 24.09 17.27 52.52
CA LEU A 72 22.83 17.46 53.24
C LEU A 72 23.03 17.27 54.74
N LEU A 73 23.75 16.22 55.14
CA LEU A 73 24.07 15.99 56.54
C LEU A 73 25.00 17.08 57.08
N ALA A 74 25.95 17.60 56.30
CA ALA A 74 26.81 18.70 56.70
C ALA A 74 26.02 19.99 56.92
N ALA A 75 25.09 20.32 56.01
CA ALA A 75 24.19 21.47 56.13
C ALA A 75 23.27 21.36 57.34
N LEU A 76 22.63 20.20 57.54
CA LEU A 76 21.89 19.91 58.76
C LEU A 76 22.79 19.94 59.99
N ASN A 77 24.08 19.63 59.81
CA ASN A 77 25.06 19.66 60.88
C ASN A 77 25.53 21.07 61.27
N ASP A 78 25.26 22.09 60.46
CA ASP A 78 25.69 23.47 60.71
C ASP A 78 24.60 24.33 61.38
N ILE A 79 23.36 23.82 61.45
CA ILE A 79 22.22 24.53 62.04
C ILE A 79 22.49 24.87 63.51
N GLN A 80 22.41 26.16 63.82
CA GLN A 80 22.58 26.67 65.19
C GLN A 80 21.46 26.16 66.10
N GLY A 81 21.81 25.79 67.34
CA GLY A 81 20.84 25.33 68.34
C GLY A 81 20.45 23.85 68.26
N ARG A 82 20.82 23.12 67.20
CA ARG A 82 20.57 21.67 67.10
C ARG A 82 21.40 20.87 68.11
N ARG A 83 20.92 19.67 68.48
CA ARG A 83 21.63 18.74 69.36
C ARG A 83 22.22 17.55 68.61
N VAL A 84 21.41 16.80 67.87
CA VAL A 84 21.83 15.61 67.10
C VAL A 84 21.08 15.57 65.78
N VAL A 85 21.76 15.11 64.72
CA VAL A 85 21.12 14.72 63.46
C VAL A 85 21.16 13.20 63.35
N VAL A 86 20.00 12.58 63.23
CA VAL A 86 19.84 11.14 62.97
C VAL A 86 19.68 10.95 61.48
N ASN A 87 20.70 10.35 60.85
CA ASN A 87 20.68 10.03 59.44
C ASN A 87 19.83 8.77 59.17
N ARG A 88 18.74 8.92 58.42
CA ARG A 88 17.97 7.83 57.81
C ARG A 88 17.79 8.05 56.30
N ILE A 89 18.70 8.79 55.68
CA ILE A 89 18.73 9.04 54.25
C ILE A 89 19.40 7.85 53.56
N ALA A 90 18.66 7.18 52.68
CA ALA A 90 19.19 6.12 51.82
C ALA A 90 19.91 6.74 50.61
N VAL A 91 20.85 6.02 50.00
CA VAL A 91 21.52 6.45 48.76
C VAL A 91 21.07 5.52 47.63
N LEU A 92 20.71 6.09 46.47
CA LEU A 92 20.35 5.29 45.31
C LEU A 92 21.52 4.42 44.82
N PRO A 93 21.25 3.21 44.30
CA PRO A 93 22.27 2.45 43.59
C PRO A 93 22.68 3.22 42.33
N MET A 94 23.98 3.29 42.06
CA MET A 94 24.52 3.92 40.84
C MET A 94 24.51 2.89 39.71
N ALA A 95 23.84 3.20 38.59
CA ALA A 95 23.85 2.40 37.37
C ALA A 95 24.89 2.96 36.39
N ALA A 96 25.76 2.09 35.86
CA ALA A 96 26.75 2.42 34.84
C ALA A 96 26.99 1.18 33.94
N PRO A 97 26.51 1.17 32.69
CA PRO A 97 25.75 2.24 32.03
C PRO A 97 24.35 2.41 32.63
N PHE A 98 23.78 3.62 32.50
CA PHE A 98 22.40 3.88 32.85
C PHE A 98 21.48 3.39 31.73
N ALA A 99 20.98 2.15 31.88
CA ALA A 99 20.16 1.49 30.87
C ALA A 99 18.66 1.74 31.07
N PHE A 100 17.95 2.07 29.98
CA PHE A 100 16.50 2.13 29.88
C PHE A 100 16.04 1.41 28.61
N GLY A 101 14.97 0.63 28.69
CA GLY A 101 14.42 -0.13 27.57
C GLY A 101 12.91 0.03 27.48
N ALA A 102 12.41 0.16 26.26
CA ALA A 102 11.00 0.09 25.93
C ALA A 102 10.80 -0.96 24.82
N GLU A 103 9.80 -1.81 24.95
CA GLU A 103 9.46 -2.84 23.97
C GLU A 103 7.97 -2.76 23.65
N ARG A 104 7.64 -2.73 22.35
CA ARG A 104 6.28 -2.75 21.85
C ARG A 104 6.01 -4.09 21.18
N ALA A 105 4.98 -4.77 21.65
CA ALA A 105 4.47 -6.00 21.07
C ALA A 105 2.94 -6.02 21.19
N ASP A 106 2.24 -6.48 20.15
CA ASP A 106 0.77 -6.57 20.13
C ASP A 106 0.06 -5.24 20.51
N GLY A 107 0.67 -4.11 20.13
CA GLY A 107 0.16 -2.76 20.43
C GLY A 107 0.37 -2.27 21.87
N VAL A 108 0.97 -3.09 22.74
CA VAL A 108 1.29 -2.75 24.13
C VAL A 108 2.77 -2.36 24.23
N THR A 109 3.06 -1.21 24.84
CA THR A 109 4.44 -0.81 25.15
C THR A 109 4.76 -1.14 26.60
N SER A 110 5.82 -1.90 26.82
CA SER A 110 6.35 -2.28 28.13
C SER A 110 7.71 -1.63 28.39
N LEU A 111 7.97 -1.23 29.63
CA LEU A 111 9.20 -0.54 30.05
C LEU A 111 10.07 -1.43 30.94
N SER A 112 11.39 -1.25 30.86
CA SER A 112 12.39 -1.95 31.65
C SER A 112 13.65 -1.12 31.90
N GLY A 113 14.45 -1.50 32.89
CA GLY A 113 15.70 -0.82 33.23
C GLY A 113 15.58 0.15 34.40
N ASN A 114 16.26 1.29 34.29
CA ASN A 114 16.43 2.25 35.39
C ASN A 114 15.67 3.56 35.12
N VAL A 115 15.26 4.21 36.20
CA VAL A 115 14.62 5.54 36.18
C VAL A 115 15.24 6.43 37.27
N PRO A 116 15.47 7.74 37.02
CA PRO A 116 16.23 8.58 37.95
C PRO A 116 15.44 8.90 39.22
N SER A 117 14.14 9.13 39.11
CA SER A 117 13.27 9.56 40.21
C SER A 117 11.85 9.00 40.09
N GLU A 118 11.08 9.06 41.18
CA GLU A 118 9.64 8.72 41.14
C GLU A 118 8.84 9.66 40.24
N VAL A 119 9.22 10.95 40.16
CA VAL A 119 8.55 11.93 39.27
C VAL A 119 8.73 11.54 37.81
N ASP A 120 9.93 11.12 37.44
CA ASP A 120 10.23 10.63 36.09
C ASP A 120 9.51 9.31 35.80
N ARG A 121 9.39 8.43 36.78
CA ARG A 121 8.64 7.17 36.64
C ARG A 121 7.15 7.42 36.43
N ASP A 122 6.57 8.33 37.22
CA ASP A 122 5.16 8.71 37.12
C ASP A 122 4.84 9.36 35.77
N ALA A 123 5.78 10.13 35.20
CA ALA A 123 5.66 10.70 33.86
C ALA A 123 5.56 9.62 32.76
N LEU A 124 6.12 8.42 33.00
CA LEU A 124 6.09 7.27 32.08
C LEU A 124 4.92 6.31 32.31
N SER A 125 4.01 6.60 33.25
CA SER A 125 2.92 5.72 33.69
C SER A 125 1.89 5.32 32.61
N GLY A 126 1.94 5.95 31.42
CA GLY A 126 1.13 5.56 30.26
C GLY A 126 1.56 4.25 29.59
N ALA A 127 2.75 3.72 29.91
CA ALA A 127 3.25 2.46 29.40
C ALA A 127 3.25 1.36 30.48
N ASP A 128 3.05 0.10 30.06
CA ASP A 128 3.09 -1.04 30.97
C ASP A 128 4.51 -1.23 31.52
N GLY A 129 4.65 -1.76 32.74
CA GLY A 129 5.96 -1.93 33.37
C GLY A 129 6.64 -0.64 33.87
N ALA A 130 6.03 0.55 33.73
CA ALA A 130 6.57 1.79 34.30
C ALA A 130 6.87 1.67 35.81
N THR A 131 5.99 0.98 36.56
CA THR A 131 6.16 0.71 37.99
C THR A 131 7.26 -0.32 38.31
N ALA A 132 7.73 -1.07 37.32
CA ALA A 132 8.78 -2.07 37.45
C ALA A 132 10.21 -1.50 37.22
N LEU A 133 10.34 -0.25 36.74
CA LEU A 133 11.62 0.42 36.56
C LEU A 133 12.33 0.60 37.90
N ALA A 134 13.63 0.32 37.99
CA ALA A 134 14.40 0.47 39.22
C ALA A 134 14.84 1.93 39.42
N LEU A 135 14.65 2.50 40.63
CA LEU A 135 15.26 3.80 40.96
C LEU A 135 16.78 3.66 41.01
N ALA A 136 17.50 4.45 40.23
CA ALA A 136 18.96 4.47 40.24
C ALA A 136 19.50 5.87 39.95
N SER A 137 20.71 6.15 40.42
CA SER A 137 21.47 7.34 40.01
C SER A 137 22.42 7.01 38.85
N GLY A 138 22.97 8.05 38.22
CA GLY A 138 23.84 7.91 37.04
C GLY A 138 23.16 8.26 35.70
N ALA A 139 21.91 8.72 35.73
CA ALA A 139 21.18 9.11 34.54
C ALA A 139 21.85 10.32 33.83
N PRO A 140 22.00 10.27 32.50
CA PRO A 140 22.50 11.41 31.72
C PRO A 140 21.53 12.60 31.74
N ASN A 141 22.05 13.80 31.51
CA ASN A 141 21.23 15.01 31.39
C ASN A 141 20.27 14.88 30.19
N GLY A 142 18.98 15.16 30.39
CA GLY A 142 17.97 15.03 29.34
C GLY A 142 17.37 13.62 29.20
N TRP A 143 17.71 12.69 30.11
CA TRP A 143 17.19 11.32 30.10
C TRP A 143 15.66 11.24 29.94
N ALA A 144 14.89 12.08 30.64
CA ALA A 144 13.42 12.03 30.58
C ALA A 144 12.89 12.30 29.16
N THR A 145 13.47 13.31 28.48
CA THR A 145 13.13 13.60 27.08
C THR A 145 13.53 12.44 26.17
N ALA A 146 14.72 11.86 26.37
CA ALA A 146 15.18 10.73 25.58
C ALA A 146 14.29 9.48 25.79
N ALA A 147 13.89 9.20 27.02
CA ALA A 147 12.98 8.09 27.35
C ALA A 147 11.61 8.28 26.68
N GLN A 148 11.07 9.50 26.69
CA GLN A 148 9.82 9.80 25.99
C GLN A 148 9.98 9.65 24.47
N SER A 149 11.07 10.17 23.87
CA SER A 149 11.34 9.98 22.44
C SER A 149 11.46 8.52 22.04
N ALA A 150 12.04 7.65 22.88
CA ALA A 150 12.06 6.20 22.65
C ALA A 150 10.65 5.59 22.62
N ILE A 151 9.77 5.99 23.54
CA ILE A 151 8.39 5.49 23.60
C ILE A 151 7.58 6.01 22.39
N ASP A 152 7.71 7.29 22.06
CA ASP A 152 7.02 7.92 20.94
C ASP A 152 7.46 7.31 19.60
N ALA A 153 8.74 6.98 19.46
CA ALA A 153 9.26 6.32 18.26
C ALA A 153 8.76 4.88 18.08
N LEU A 154 8.37 4.19 19.16
CA LEU A 154 7.75 2.87 19.08
C LEU A 154 6.26 2.94 18.73
N ALA A 155 5.56 4.03 19.07
CA ALA A 155 4.12 4.14 18.89
C ALA A 155 3.59 3.83 17.46
N PRO A 156 4.23 4.28 16.36
CA PRO A 156 3.78 3.97 15.01
C PRO A 156 4.20 2.56 14.51
N LEU A 157 5.05 1.84 15.24
CA LEU A 157 5.53 0.51 14.82
C LEU A 157 4.55 -0.60 15.20
N GLN A 158 4.52 -1.68 14.41
CA GLN A 158 3.78 -2.90 14.74
C GLN A 158 4.39 -3.57 15.97
N ASP A 159 5.69 -3.83 15.88
CA ASP A 159 6.52 -4.40 16.95
C ASP A 159 7.90 -3.73 16.93
N GLY A 160 8.54 -3.59 18.09
CA GLY A 160 9.87 -3.00 18.16
C GLY A 160 10.42 -2.84 19.57
N ALA A 161 11.70 -2.49 19.66
CA ALA A 161 12.38 -2.20 20.91
C ALA A 161 13.27 -0.97 20.77
N ALA A 162 13.20 -0.09 21.76
CA ALA A 162 14.08 1.05 21.93
C ALA A 162 14.92 0.83 23.20
N MET A 163 16.24 0.91 23.08
CA MET A 163 17.17 0.83 24.22
C MET A 163 18.02 2.09 24.29
N ILE A 164 18.15 2.64 25.49
CA ILE A 164 19.06 3.73 25.82
C ILE A 164 20.11 3.17 26.77
N SER A 165 21.37 3.35 26.44
CA SER A 165 22.51 3.06 27.31
C SER A 165 23.34 4.34 27.43
N ASP A 166 23.28 5.00 28.58
CA ASP A 166 23.81 6.35 28.75
C ASP A 166 23.21 7.29 27.66
N THR A 167 24.03 7.81 26.74
CA THR A 167 23.60 8.73 25.68
C THR A 167 23.32 8.03 24.33
N ASP A 168 23.55 6.73 24.24
CA ASP A 168 23.38 5.97 23.01
C ASP A 168 22.00 5.30 22.96
N MET A 169 21.21 5.64 21.95
CA MET A 169 19.90 5.06 21.69
C MET A 169 19.93 4.13 20.47
N VAL A 170 19.34 2.96 20.61
CA VAL A 170 19.12 2.01 19.51
C VAL A 170 17.64 1.70 19.41
N LEU A 171 17.05 1.95 18.24
CA LEU A 171 15.67 1.59 17.90
C LEU A 171 15.68 0.46 16.87
N LYS A 172 14.90 -0.59 17.12
CA LYS A 172 14.66 -1.68 16.16
C LYS A 172 13.18 -1.96 16.08
N GLY A 173 12.68 -2.38 14.92
CA GLY A 173 11.30 -2.82 14.80
C GLY A 173 10.82 -2.99 13.37
N THR A 174 9.50 -3.11 13.23
CA THR A 174 8.83 -3.29 11.96
C THR A 174 7.69 -2.27 11.83
N ALA A 175 7.71 -1.48 10.76
CA ALA A 175 6.65 -0.57 10.38
C ALA A 175 5.77 -1.21 9.31
N ALA A 176 4.45 -0.99 9.36
CA ALA A 176 3.55 -1.50 8.33
C ALA A 176 3.73 -0.74 7.01
N THR A 177 3.99 0.58 7.11
CA THR A 177 4.06 1.51 5.97
C THR A 177 5.26 2.45 6.06
N PRO A 178 5.66 3.11 4.96
CA PRO A 178 6.75 4.10 4.99
C PRO A 178 6.40 5.32 5.84
N ALA A 179 5.11 5.70 5.91
CA ALA A 179 4.67 6.81 6.73
C ALA A 179 4.85 6.54 8.23
N GLU A 180 4.61 5.30 8.68
CA GLU A 180 4.88 4.86 10.06
C GLU A 180 6.38 4.83 10.36
N HIS A 181 7.19 4.33 9.42
CA HIS A 181 8.65 4.39 9.50
C HIS A 181 9.15 5.83 9.68
N ASP A 182 8.67 6.75 8.84
CA ASP A 182 9.07 8.16 8.89
C ASP A 182 8.61 8.84 10.19
N ALA A 183 7.42 8.49 10.68
CA ALA A 183 6.93 8.95 11.98
C ALA A 183 7.82 8.47 13.14
N ALA A 184 8.29 7.22 13.10
CA ALA A 184 9.22 6.68 14.10
C ALA A 184 10.55 7.44 14.09
N LEU A 185 11.11 7.70 12.90
CA LEU A 185 12.36 8.47 12.76
C LEU A 185 12.17 9.95 13.17
N ALA A 186 11.02 10.54 12.88
CA ALA A 186 10.71 11.92 13.29
C ALA A 186 10.66 12.06 14.82
N ALA A 187 10.17 11.05 15.54
CA ALA A 187 10.19 11.04 17.01
C ALA A 187 11.62 11.05 17.58
N LEU A 188 12.58 10.43 16.88
CA LEU A 188 14.00 10.47 17.25
C LEU A 188 14.66 11.83 17.00
N ALA A 189 14.06 12.70 16.18
CA ALA A 189 14.58 14.06 15.96
C ALA A 189 14.44 14.96 17.20
N ALA A 190 13.61 14.58 18.17
CA ALA A 190 13.40 15.30 19.43
C ALA A 190 14.45 14.98 20.51
N LEU A 191 15.48 14.18 20.18
CA LEU A 191 16.51 13.79 21.13
C LEU A 191 17.29 15.00 21.68
N PRO A 192 17.59 15.03 22.99
CA PRO A 192 18.34 16.11 23.60
C PRO A 192 19.81 16.13 23.15
N GLU A 193 20.44 17.31 23.28
CA GLU A 193 21.85 17.49 22.89
C GLU A 193 22.76 16.49 23.64
N GLY A 194 23.67 15.85 22.89
CA GLY A 194 24.58 14.84 23.42
C GLY A 194 24.11 13.39 23.24
N PHE A 195 22.83 13.17 22.91
CA PHE A 195 22.35 11.83 22.57
C PHE A 195 22.62 11.49 21.11
N GLN A 196 22.87 10.22 20.85
CA GLN A 196 23.01 9.65 19.51
C GLN A 196 21.98 8.55 19.32
N SER A 197 21.45 8.43 18.10
CA SER A 197 20.49 7.38 17.78
C SER A 197 20.91 6.57 16.56
N SER A 198 20.60 5.28 16.60
CA SER A 198 20.68 4.36 15.48
C SER A 198 19.33 3.64 15.36
N ALA A 199 18.75 3.63 14.17
CA ALA A 199 17.46 2.99 13.90
C ALA A 199 17.61 1.91 12.83
N MET A 200 17.04 0.73 13.09
CA MET A 200 16.90 -0.37 12.13
C MET A 200 15.43 -0.78 12.09
N ILE A 201 14.66 -0.18 11.19
CA ILE A 201 13.23 -0.41 11.06
C ILE A 201 12.96 -1.05 9.70
N ASP A 202 12.44 -2.28 9.70
CA ASP A 202 11.99 -2.96 8.48
C ASP A 202 10.59 -2.46 8.09
N ILE A 203 10.31 -2.35 6.79
CA ILE A 203 9.00 -1.92 6.27
C ILE A 203 8.33 -3.14 5.64
N VAL A 204 7.11 -3.46 6.07
CA VAL A 204 6.32 -4.60 5.53
C VAL A 204 5.82 -4.30 4.12
N ASP A 205 5.26 -3.10 3.92
CA ASP A 205 4.78 -2.64 2.63
C ASP A 205 5.43 -1.29 2.30
N ASP A 206 6.18 -1.25 1.21
CA ASP A 206 6.85 -0.05 0.71
C ASP A 206 5.87 0.99 0.11
N GLY A 207 4.58 0.69 0.07
CA GLY A 207 3.55 1.55 -0.49
C GLY A 207 3.61 1.66 -2.01
N ASN A 208 4.40 0.81 -2.68
CA ASN A 208 4.48 0.75 -4.14
C ASN A 208 3.80 -0.53 -4.63
N PRO A 209 2.71 -0.40 -5.41
CA PRO A 209 2.11 -1.55 -6.07
C PRO A 209 3.12 -2.22 -7.00
N ASP A 210 3.20 -3.54 -6.88
CA ASP A 210 4.07 -4.42 -7.67
C ASP A 210 3.30 -5.70 -7.95
N PHE A 211 2.70 -5.78 -9.13
CA PHE A 211 1.83 -6.88 -9.49
C PHE A 211 1.94 -7.28 -10.96
N THR A 212 1.55 -8.52 -11.20
CA THR A 212 1.56 -9.14 -12.52
C THR A 212 0.15 -9.62 -12.85
N VAL A 213 -0.26 -9.40 -14.09
CA VAL A 213 -1.46 -9.99 -14.69
C VAL A 213 -1.03 -10.88 -15.84
N ASP A 214 -1.23 -12.18 -15.67
CA ASP A 214 -0.96 -13.22 -16.66
C ASP A 214 -2.26 -13.65 -17.32
N PHE A 215 -2.51 -13.10 -18.50
CA PHE A 215 -3.58 -13.53 -19.39
C PHE A 215 -3.13 -14.75 -20.21
N ASP A 216 -4.03 -15.73 -20.30
CA ASP A 216 -3.90 -16.89 -21.17
C ASP A 216 -5.25 -17.11 -21.85
N ALA A 217 -5.25 -17.17 -23.18
CA ALA A 217 -6.47 -17.41 -23.93
C ALA A 217 -7.11 -18.78 -23.63
N ALA A 218 -6.36 -19.75 -23.13
CA ALA A 218 -6.82 -21.12 -22.85
C ALA A 218 -7.09 -21.40 -21.36
N SER A 219 -6.79 -20.46 -20.46
CA SER A 219 -6.98 -20.66 -19.01
C SER A 219 -7.41 -19.37 -18.31
N LEU A 220 -7.76 -19.45 -17.02
CA LEU A 220 -8.17 -18.26 -16.28
C LEU A 220 -6.98 -17.31 -16.09
N THR A 221 -7.19 -16.03 -16.38
CA THR A 221 -6.20 -14.97 -16.10
C THR A 221 -5.79 -15.03 -14.64
N ARG A 222 -4.48 -15.04 -14.39
CA ARG A 222 -3.91 -15.06 -13.05
C ARG A 222 -3.37 -13.68 -12.68
N VAL A 223 -3.63 -13.22 -11.46
CA VAL A 223 -3.06 -12.00 -10.90
C VAL A 223 -2.28 -12.33 -9.63
N SER A 224 -1.08 -11.79 -9.51
CA SER A 224 -0.22 -12.00 -8.34
C SER A 224 0.49 -10.70 -7.95
N GLY A 225 0.85 -10.56 -6.68
CA GLY A 225 1.60 -9.42 -6.15
C GLY A 225 0.75 -8.40 -5.40
N LYS A 226 1.36 -7.22 -5.17
CA LYS A 226 0.81 -6.08 -4.44
C LYS A 226 -0.06 -5.21 -5.34
N LEU A 227 -1.37 -5.31 -5.18
CA LEU A 227 -2.33 -4.45 -5.86
C LEU A 227 -2.39 -3.07 -5.20
N PRO A 228 -2.78 -2.02 -5.93
CA PRO A 228 -3.06 -0.72 -5.32
C PRO A 228 -4.14 -0.80 -4.24
N LYS A 229 -4.10 0.16 -3.32
CA LYS A 229 -5.06 0.29 -2.23
C LYS A 229 -6.49 0.32 -2.76
N GLY A 230 -7.30 -0.60 -2.26
CA GLY A 230 -8.72 -0.70 -2.61
C GLY A 230 -9.01 -1.39 -3.94
N VAL A 231 -8.00 -1.76 -4.73
CA VAL A 231 -8.17 -2.54 -5.96
C VAL A 231 -8.30 -4.02 -5.60
N VAL A 232 -9.36 -4.66 -6.11
CA VAL A 232 -9.58 -6.10 -5.99
C VAL A 232 -9.53 -6.79 -7.35
N LEU A 233 -9.43 -8.12 -7.36
CA LEU A 233 -9.39 -8.91 -8.60
C LEU A 233 -10.58 -8.63 -9.54
N GLY A 234 -11.76 -8.36 -8.98
CA GLY A 234 -12.96 -8.02 -9.77
C GLY A 234 -12.81 -6.73 -10.58
N ASP A 235 -12.08 -5.74 -10.06
CA ASP A 235 -11.84 -4.47 -10.77
C ASP A 235 -10.92 -4.69 -11.98
N ILE A 236 -9.91 -5.55 -11.82
CA ILE A 236 -8.99 -5.94 -12.91
C ILE A 236 -9.76 -6.73 -13.97
N ALA A 237 -10.60 -7.69 -13.55
CA ALA A 237 -11.44 -8.46 -14.47
C ALA A 237 -12.37 -7.55 -15.28
N GLY A 238 -13.02 -6.58 -14.61
CA GLY A 238 -13.87 -5.58 -15.25
C GLY A 238 -13.10 -4.68 -16.22
N ALA A 239 -11.92 -4.20 -15.83
CA ALA A 239 -11.08 -3.35 -16.68
C ALA A 239 -10.56 -4.07 -17.93
N LEU A 240 -10.31 -5.38 -17.82
CA LEU A 240 -9.86 -6.22 -18.94
C LEU A 240 -11.02 -6.83 -19.75
N GLY A 241 -12.27 -6.68 -19.31
CA GLY A 241 -13.43 -7.28 -19.97
C GLY A 241 -13.41 -8.81 -19.96
N ILE A 242 -12.83 -9.43 -18.93
CA ILE A 242 -12.74 -10.90 -18.79
C ILE A 242 -13.68 -11.41 -17.70
N SER A 243 -14.27 -12.58 -17.91
CA SER A 243 -15.30 -13.13 -17.02
C SER A 243 -14.74 -13.92 -15.84
N GLY A 244 -13.47 -14.34 -15.89
CA GLY A 244 -12.86 -15.17 -14.87
C GLY A 244 -11.40 -14.80 -14.61
N ILE A 245 -11.08 -14.60 -13.33
CA ILE A 245 -9.75 -14.27 -12.85
C ILE A 245 -9.45 -15.09 -11.59
N THR A 246 -8.19 -15.46 -11.41
CA THR A 246 -7.68 -16.16 -10.23
C THR A 246 -6.40 -15.52 -9.76
N GLY A 247 -5.90 -15.88 -8.58
CA GLY A 247 -4.68 -15.27 -8.07
C GLY A 247 -4.54 -15.28 -6.57
N ASP A 248 -3.33 -14.94 -6.14
CA ASP A 248 -2.90 -14.70 -4.76
C ASP A 248 -2.54 -13.23 -4.51
N ALA A 249 -2.93 -12.35 -5.43
CA ALA A 249 -2.72 -10.91 -5.26
C ALA A 249 -3.42 -10.36 -4.02
N PHE A 250 -2.77 -9.41 -3.36
CA PHE A 250 -3.26 -8.78 -2.13
C PHE A 250 -3.20 -7.26 -2.26
N SER A 251 -4.06 -6.55 -1.52
CA SER A 251 -4.08 -5.09 -1.56
C SER A 251 -2.95 -4.51 -0.70
N SER A 252 -2.20 -3.58 -1.28
CA SER A 252 -1.19 -2.77 -0.59
C SER A 252 -1.80 -1.52 0.05
N PHE A 253 -1.01 -0.80 0.83
CA PHE A 253 -1.36 0.52 1.35
C PHE A 253 -1.10 1.65 0.35
N GLY A 254 -0.41 1.36 -0.76
CA GLY A 254 -0.03 2.30 -1.81
C GLY A 254 -1.18 2.73 -2.71
N GLU A 255 -1.31 4.03 -2.97
CA GLU A 255 -2.24 4.53 -3.99
C GLU A 255 -1.61 4.44 -5.39
N ASP A 256 -2.41 4.07 -6.38
CA ASP A 256 -2.02 4.11 -7.79
C ASP A 256 -3.28 4.25 -8.66
N ALA A 257 -3.74 5.49 -8.81
CA ALA A 257 -4.97 5.80 -9.53
C ALA A 257 -4.89 5.46 -11.03
N ASP A 258 -3.68 5.43 -11.60
CA ASP A 258 -3.44 5.23 -13.03
C ASP A 258 -3.28 3.75 -13.41
N ALA A 259 -3.11 2.86 -12.41
CA ALA A 259 -2.94 1.43 -12.64
C ALA A 259 -4.07 0.83 -13.48
N LEU A 260 -5.33 1.09 -13.10
CA LEU A 260 -6.50 0.55 -13.81
C LEU A 260 -6.79 1.30 -15.11
N ALA A 261 -6.48 2.60 -15.20
CA ALA A 261 -6.66 3.39 -16.42
C ALA A 261 -5.86 2.80 -17.59
N SER A 262 -4.66 2.30 -17.29
CA SER A 262 -3.79 1.63 -18.26
C SER A 262 -4.35 0.28 -18.75
N PHE A 263 -5.33 -0.31 -18.06
CA PHE A 263 -5.93 -1.61 -18.41
C PHE A 263 -7.15 -1.50 -19.30
N GLY A 264 -7.92 -0.40 -19.19
CA GLY A 264 -9.11 -0.20 -20.01
C GLY A 264 -8.79 -0.21 -21.52
N GLY A 265 -7.65 0.37 -21.92
CA GLY A 265 -7.20 0.31 -23.31
C GLY A 265 -6.75 -1.09 -23.76
N LEU A 266 -6.38 -1.97 -22.84
CA LEU A 266 -5.88 -3.31 -23.14
C LEU A 266 -6.99 -4.30 -23.50
N ALA A 267 -8.20 -4.12 -22.95
CA ALA A 267 -9.34 -5.02 -23.19
C ALA A 267 -9.62 -5.26 -24.68
N ASP A 268 -9.56 -4.19 -25.49
CA ASP A 268 -9.77 -4.23 -26.93
C ASP A 268 -8.71 -5.05 -27.70
N TRP A 269 -7.56 -5.29 -27.08
CA TRP A 269 -6.42 -5.98 -27.69
C TRP A 269 -6.27 -7.42 -27.25
N LEU A 270 -6.88 -7.84 -26.12
CA LEU A 270 -6.70 -9.19 -25.56
C LEU A 270 -7.02 -10.30 -26.55
N GLY A 271 -7.99 -10.09 -27.46
CA GLY A 271 -8.35 -11.06 -28.49
C GLY A 271 -7.27 -11.34 -29.53
N GLN A 272 -6.18 -10.56 -29.54
CA GLN A 272 -5.01 -10.79 -30.40
C GLN A 272 -3.94 -11.67 -29.75
N PHE A 273 -4.10 -12.02 -28.48
CA PHE A 273 -3.09 -12.69 -27.69
C PHE A 273 -3.44 -14.15 -27.41
N ASP A 274 -2.41 -14.99 -27.44
CA ASP A 274 -2.46 -16.33 -26.87
C ASP A 274 -2.02 -16.32 -25.40
N LEU A 275 -0.96 -15.56 -25.12
CA LEU A 275 -0.46 -15.26 -23.77
C LEU A 275 -0.13 -13.77 -23.69
N LEU A 276 -0.41 -13.15 -22.56
CA LEU A 276 0.01 -11.79 -22.28
C LEU A 276 0.35 -11.64 -20.80
N ARG A 277 1.55 -11.14 -20.52
CA ARG A 277 1.99 -10.75 -19.19
C ARG A 277 2.06 -9.24 -19.09
N LEU A 278 1.21 -8.66 -18.26
CA LEU A 278 1.33 -7.28 -17.83
C LEU A 278 2.05 -7.24 -16.49
N THR A 279 3.04 -6.38 -16.34
CA THR A 279 3.75 -6.14 -15.08
C THR A 279 3.67 -4.66 -14.73
N ARG A 280 3.24 -4.36 -13.51
CA ARG A 280 3.31 -3.02 -12.90
C ARG A 280 4.36 -3.09 -11.80
N SER A 281 5.43 -2.32 -11.90
CA SER A 281 6.47 -2.24 -10.87
C SER A 281 7.05 -0.83 -10.83
N ALA A 282 7.20 -0.27 -9.63
CA ALA A 282 7.73 1.09 -9.42
C ALA A 282 7.04 2.17 -10.29
N GLY A 283 5.72 2.05 -10.47
CA GLY A 283 4.90 2.97 -11.28
C GLY A 283 5.05 2.80 -12.80
N GLN A 284 5.91 1.90 -13.28
CA GLN A 284 6.05 1.59 -14.70
C GLN A 284 5.18 0.38 -15.08
N THR A 285 4.59 0.42 -16.28
CA THR A 285 3.82 -0.69 -16.82
C THR A 285 4.55 -1.25 -18.04
N SER A 286 4.73 -2.57 -18.06
CA SER A 286 5.25 -3.29 -19.21
C SER A 286 4.31 -4.42 -19.61
N ILE A 287 4.24 -4.70 -20.91
CA ILE A 287 3.44 -5.77 -21.50
C ILE A 287 4.36 -6.63 -22.36
N ASN A 288 4.37 -7.92 -22.06
CA ASN A 288 5.02 -8.94 -22.86
C ASN A 288 3.95 -9.88 -23.42
N GLY A 289 3.74 -9.86 -24.73
CA GLY A 289 2.66 -10.58 -25.38
C GLY A 289 3.14 -11.59 -26.42
N GLN A 290 2.45 -12.72 -26.49
CA GLN A 290 2.52 -13.70 -27.58
C GLN A 290 1.24 -13.61 -28.40
N VAL A 291 1.32 -13.11 -29.62
CA VAL A 291 0.15 -12.91 -30.49
C VAL A 291 -0.28 -14.21 -31.16
N LEU A 292 -1.55 -14.27 -31.55
CA LEU A 292 -2.11 -15.40 -32.29
C LEU A 292 -1.38 -15.59 -33.64
N PRO A 293 -1.30 -16.84 -34.14
CA PRO A 293 -0.73 -17.11 -35.45
C PRO A 293 -1.42 -16.32 -36.57
N GLY A 294 -0.62 -15.79 -37.51
CA GLY A 294 -1.11 -15.01 -38.66
C GLY A 294 -1.57 -13.58 -38.32
N ALA A 295 -1.35 -13.12 -37.09
CA ALA A 295 -1.56 -11.74 -36.70
C ALA A 295 -0.45 -10.82 -37.24
N ASP A 296 -0.79 -9.57 -37.55
CA ASP A 296 0.15 -8.57 -38.04
C ASP A 296 0.82 -7.86 -36.86
N LEU A 297 1.98 -8.38 -36.44
CA LEU A 297 2.71 -7.90 -35.27
C LEU A 297 3.01 -6.39 -35.32
N GLU A 298 3.36 -5.87 -36.48
CA GLU A 298 3.68 -4.44 -36.65
C GLU A 298 2.44 -3.56 -36.41
N LEU A 299 1.31 -3.94 -37.00
CA LEU A 299 0.04 -3.23 -36.80
C LEU A 299 -0.46 -3.32 -35.34
N ILE A 300 -0.32 -4.48 -34.70
CA ILE A 300 -0.69 -4.65 -33.29
C ILE A 300 0.20 -3.78 -32.40
N GLN A 301 1.53 -3.84 -32.59
CA GLN A 301 2.48 -3.03 -31.83
C GLN A 301 2.15 -1.54 -31.95
N GLN A 302 1.90 -1.05 -33.18
CA GLN A 302 1.56 0.34 -33.42
C GLN A 302 0.24 0.72 -32.72
N GLY A 303 -0.83 -0.06 -32.93
CA GLY A 303 -2.13 0.25 -32.37
C GLY A 303 -2.19 0.18 -30.85
N MET A 304 -1.46 -0.76 -30.24
CA MET A 304 -1.32 -0.82 -28.78
C MET A 304 -0.54 0.38 -28.25
N ALA A 305 0.57 0.78 -28.89
CA ALA A 305 1.34 1.94 -28.46
C ALA A 305 0.52 3.26 -28.53
N GLU A 306 -0.38 3.38 -29.51
CA GLU A 306 -1.33 4.50 -29.61
C GLU A 306 -2.41 4.44 -28.51
N SER A 307 -2.89 3.24 -28.18
CA SER A 307 -3.95 3.03 -27.17
C SER A 307 -3.46 3.07 -25.73
N LEU A 308 -2.17 2.81 -25.51
CA LEU A 308 -1.54 2.61 -24.21
C LEU A 308 -0.27 3.49 -24.09
N PRO A 309 -0.41 4.83 -24.02
CA PRO A 309 0.73 5.72 -23.94
C PRO A 309 1.52 5.49 -22.64
N GLY A 310 2.85 5.43 -22.75
CA GLY A 310 3.75 5.25 -21.60
C GLY A 310 3.93 3.81 -21.13
N VAL A 311 3.33 2.83 -21.82
CA VAL A 311 3.51 1.40 -21.56
C VAL A 311 4.63 0.85 -22.45
N GLU A 312 5.56 0.11 -21.86
CA GLU A 312 6.58 -0.62 -22.62
C GLU A 312 5.96 -1.91 -23.17
N ILE A 313 5.97 -2.11 -24.48
CA ILE A 313 5.27 -3.23 -25.14
C ILE A 313 6.29 -4.05 -25.94
N THR A 314 6.38 -5.34 -25.64
CA THR A 314 7.17 -6.32 -26.40
C THR A 314 6.27 -7.44 -26.88
N LEU A 315 6.23 -7.67 -28.19
CA LEU A 315 5.37 -8.66 -28.83
C LEU A 315 6.19 -9.69 -29.61
N THR A 316 5.72 -10.94 -29.55
CA THR A 316 6.28 -12.08 -30.30
C THR A 316 5.15 -12.94 -30.84
N GLU A 317 5.42 -13.77 -31.85
CA GLU A 317 4.45 -14.78 -32.29
C GLU A 317 4.29 -15.87 -31.22
N SER A 318 3.10 -16.46 -31.09
CA SER A 318 2.89 -17.56 -30.16
C SER A 318 3.77 -18.76 -30.48
N THR A 319 4.36 -19.31 -29.42
CA THR A 319 5.18 -20.52 -29.44
C THR A 319 4.42 -21.76 -28.96
N ARG A 320 3.12 -21.63 -28.68
CA ARG A 320 2.27 -22.71 -28.20
C ARG A 320 2.19 -23.81 -29.28
N GLU A 321 2.60 -25.02 -28.91
CA GLU A 321 2.40 -26.19 -29.76
C GLU A 321 0.90 -26.52 -29.84
N VAL A 322 0.35 -26.45 -31.05
CA VAL A 322 -1.06 -26.70 -31.36
C VAL A 322 -1.16 -27.60 -32.59
N SER A 323 -2.11 -28.52 -32.57
CA SER A 323 -2.39 -29.46 -33.66
C SER A 323 -3.75 -29.18 -34.29
N GLU A 324 -3.90 -29.50 -35.59
CA GLU A 324 -5.19 -29.39 -36.28
C GLU A 324 -6.28 -30.17 -35.53
N GLY A 325 -7.37 -29.49 -35.20
CA GLY A 325 -8.51 -30.07 -34.49
C GLY A 325 -8.50 -29.86 -32.97
N ASP A 326 -7.41 -29.38 -32.38
CA ASP A 326 -7.34 -29.03 -30.95
C ASP A 326 -8.46 -28.05 -30.57
N GLU A 327 -9.02 -28.19 -29.37
CA GLU A 327 -10.07 -27.32 -28.86
C GLU A 327 -9.63 -26.60 -27.59
N ARG A 328 -10.10 -25.36 -27.42
CA ARG A 328 -9.95 -24.60 -26.17
C ARG A 328 -11.24 -23.86 -25.83
N LEU A 329 -11.44 -23.57 -24.54
CA LEU A 329 -12.41 -22.57 -24.10
C LEU A 329 -11.69 -21.24 -23.99
N ASN A 330 -12.03 -20.29 -24.86
CA ASN A 330 -11.42 -18.97 -24.86
C ASN A 330 -11.81 -18.22 -23.58
N SER A 331 -10.82 -17.79 -22.80
CA SER A 331 -11.03 -17.13 -21.50
C SER A 331 -11.65 -15.74 -21.59
N GLN A 332 -11.51 -15.05 -22.72
CA GLN A 332 -12.12 -13.75 -22.97
C GLN A 332 -13.56 -13.88 -23.44
N THR A 333 -13.81 -14.70 -24.47
CA THR A 333 -15.13 -14.78 -25.11
C THR A 333 -16.06 -15.82 -24.48
N ALA A 334 -15.52 -16.70 -23.63
CA ALA A 334 -16.20 -17.89 -23.10
C ALA A 334 -16.76 -18.82 -24.20
N GLN A 335 -16.22 -18.73 -25.43
CA GLN A 335 -16.59 -19.58 -26.56
C GLN A 335 -15.58 -20.70 -26.74
N THR A 336 -16.06 -21.87 -27.18
CA THR A 336 -15.16 -22.94 -27.61
C THR A 336 -14.57 -22.57 -28.96
N GLU A 337 -13.26 -22.72 -29.11
CA GLU A 337 -12.54 -22.51 -30.35
C GLU A 337 -11.86 -23.80 -30.76
N ARG A 338 -11.81 -24.07 -32.07
CA ARG A 338 -11.07 -25.18 -32.66
C ARG A 338 -9.93 -24.64 -33.51
N TYR A 339 -8.73 -25.19 -33.32
CA TYR A 339 -7.59 -24.88 -34.17
C TYR A 339 -7.78 -25.52 -35.54
N SER A 340 -7.82 -24.69 -36.58
CA SER A 340 -7.98 -25.18 -37.95
C SER A 340 -7.34 -24.26 -38.98
N SER A 341 -6.61 -24.86 -39.93
CA SER A 341 -5.90 -24.14 -41.00
C SER A 341 -4.93 -23.07 -40.47
N GLY A 342 -4.33 -23.30 -39.30
CA GLY A 342 -3.41 -22.34 -38.68
C GLY A 342 -4.05 -21.32 -37.74
N PHE A 343 -5.37 -21.32 -37.58
CA PHE A 343 -6.11 -20.31 -36.82
C PHE A 343 -7.02 -20.93 -35.77
N TRP A 344 -7.20 -20.23 -34.64
CA TRP A 344 -8.27 -20.53 -33.69
C TRP A 344 -9.59 -19.96 -34.21
N LEU A 345 -10.54 -20.84 -34.51
CA LEU A 345 -11.86 -20.48 -35.04
C LEU A 345 -12.95 -20.83 -34.03
N PRO A 346 -13.92 -19.94 -33.75
CA PRO A 346 -15.05 -20.27 -32.89
C PRO A 346 -15.81 -21.50 -33.39
N VAL A 347 -16.28 -22.34 -32.46
CA VAL A 347 -17.15 -23.46 -32.77
C VAL A 347 -18.59 -22.98 -32.68
N VAL A 348 -19.22 -22.79 -33.84
CA VAL A 348 -20.62 -22.35 -33.94
C VAL A 348 -21.48 -23.53 -34.36
N ALA A 349 -22.46 -23.90 -33.55
CA ALA A 349 -23.38 -25.00 -33.83
C ALA A 349 -24.69 -24.46 -34.40
N PHE A 350 -24.96 -24.72 -35.68
CA PHE A 350 -26.22 -24.41 -36.35
C PHE A 350 -26.44 -25.35 -37.55
N ASP A 351 -27.67 -25.46 -38.03
CA ASP A 351 -28.02 -26.21 -39.24
C ASP A 351 -27.88 -25.29 -40.47
N PRO A 352 -26.93 -25.54 -41.40
CA PRO A 352 -26.66 -24.62 -42.50
C PRO A 352 -27.77 -24.62 -43.56
N SER A 353 -28.34 -23.44 -43.81
CA SER A 353 -29.29 -23.14 -44.89
C SER A 353 -29.11 -21.68 -45.30
N PRO A 354 -29.64 -21.21 -46.46
CA PRO A 354 -29.50 -19.81 -46.87
C PRO A 354 -29.91 -18.82 -45.77
N ASP A 355 -31.03 -19.07 -45.09
CA ASP A 355 -31.55 -18.19 -44.04
C ASP A 355 -30.68 -18.22 -42.78
N THR A 356 -30.25 -19.40 -42.32
CA THR A 356 -29.43 -19.51 -41.11
C THR A 356 -28.02 -18.96 -41.34
N CYS A 357 -27.44 -19.19 -42.52
CA CYS A 357 -26.15 -18.65 -42.92
C CYS A 357 -26.17 -17.12 -43.00
N ASP A 358 -27.24 -16.52 -43.52
CA ASP A 358 -27.41 -15.07 -43.54
C ASP A 358 -27.51 -14.48 -42.14
N VAL A 359 -28.33 -15.08 -41.26
CA VAL A 359 -28.49 -14.65 -39.87
C VAL A 359 -27.17 -14.73 -39.10
N GLN A 360 -26.46 -15.86 -39.18
CA GLN A 360 -25.21 -16.06 -38.45
C GLN A 360 -24.11 -15.11 -38.95
N ALA A 361 -23.95 -14.98 -40.26
CA ALA A 361 -22.94 -14.09 -40.82
C ALA A 361 -23.24 -12.61 -40.53
N SER A 362 -24.51 -12.21 -40.56
CA SER A 362 -24.93 -10.85 -40.20
C SER A 362 -24.70 -10.55 -38.72
N SER A 363 -24.96 -11.51 -37.82
CA SER A 363 -24.63 -11.39 -36.38
C SER A 363 -23.12 -11.17 -36.20
N VAL A 364 -22.28 -12.02 -36.80
CA VAL A 364 -20.82 -11.87 -36.76
C VAL A 364 -20.37 -10.50 -37.26
N LEU A 365 -20.85 -10.04 -38.41
CA LEU A 365 -20.46 -8.74 -38.98
C LEU A 365 -20.94 -7.55 -38.14
N SER A 366 -22.04 -7.70 -37.41
CA SER A 366 -22.56 -6.68 -36.50
C SER A 366 -21.80 -6.61 -35.17
N GLU A 367 -21.37 -7.76 -34.64
CA GLU A 367 -20.68 -7.88 -33.35
C GLU A 367 -19.17 -7.66 -33.50
N THR A 368 -18.59 -8.14 -34.59
CA THR A 368 -17.15 -8.15 -34.86
C THR A 368 -16.88 -7.51 -36.23
N GLN A 369 -16.85 -6.18 -36.26
CA GLN A 369 -16.61 -5.42 -37.48
C GLN A 369 -15.27 -5.81 -38.13
N ILE A 370 -15.28 -6.00 -39.44
CA ILE A 370 -14.07 -6.24 -40.24
C ILE A 370 -13.59 -4.89 -40.79
N ASN A 371 -12.60 -4.33 -40.12
CA ASN A 371 -12.07 -3.00 -40.38
C ASN A 371 -10.78 -3.03 -41.22
N PHE A 372 -10.44 -1.88 -41.78
CA PHE A 372 -9.28 -1.69 -42.65
C PHE A 372 -8.48 -0.48 -42.22
N VAL A 373 -7.18 -0.50 -42.47
CA VAL A 373 -6.32 0.67 -42.33
C VAL A 373 -6.87 1.81 -43.21
N THR A 374 -6.89 3.03 -42.68
CA THR A 374 -7.44 4.21 -43.36
C THR A 374 -6.85 4.37 -44.76
N GLY A 375 -7.73 4.52 -45.77
CA GLY A 375 -7.34 4.65 -47.17
C GLY A 375 -6.74 3.38 -47.80
N SER A 376 -6.79 2.24 -47.13
CA SER A 376 -6.19 0.98 -47.56
C SER A 376 -7.20 -0.17 -47.60
N ALA A 377 -6.83 -1.24 -48.31
CA ALA A 377 -7.48 -2.55 -48.27
C ALA A 377 -6.78 -3.53 -47.32
N ARG A 378 -5.68 -3.12 -46.66
CA ARG A 378 -5.04 -3.89 -45.58
C ARG A 378 -6.02 -3.97 -44.41
N LEU A 379 -6.34 -5.18 -43.98
CA LEU A 379 -7.11 -5.44 -42.76
C LEU A 379 -6.38 -4.80 -41.58
N ASP A 380 -7.13 -4.18 -40.66
CA ASP A 380 -6.52 -3.65 -39.45
C ASP A 380 -6.15 -4.78 -38.46
N ALA A 381 -5.45 -4.43 -37.39
CA ALA A 381 -5.00 -5.40 -36.40
C ALA A 381 -6.15 -6.16 -35.70
N ARG A 382 -7.35 -5.58 -35.60
CA ARG A 382 -8.48 -6.16 -34.85
C ARG A 382 -9.40 -6.99 -35.74
N ALA A 383 -9.35 -6.78 -37.06
CA ALA A 383 -10.17 -7.48 -38.04
C ALA A 383 -9.96 -9.00 -38.02
N LEU A 384 -8.82 -9.51 -37.53
CA LEU A 384 -8.52 -10.95 -37.45
C LEU A 384 -9.62 -11.73 -36.71
N HIS A 385 -10.14 -11.18 -35.61
CA HIS A 385 -11.20 -11.81 -34.81
C HIS A 385 -12.50 -11.94 -35.61
N GLY A 386 -12.92 -10.86 -36.27
CA GLY A 386 -14.12 -10.86 -37.12
C GLY A 386 -13.98 -11.80 -38.32
N VAL A 387 -12.79 -11.89 -38.94
CA VAL A 387 -12.55 -12.84 -40.03
C VAL A 387 -12.53 -14.28 -39.52
N ASN A 388 -11.97 -14.57 -38.34
CA ASN A 388 -12.02 -15.91 -37.74
C ASN A 388 -13.48 -16.34 -37.47
N ALA A 389 -14.27 -15.47 -36.85
CA ALA A 389 -15.68 -15.71 -36.58
C ALA A 389 -16.48 -15.89 -37.87
N LEU A 390 -16.22 -15.08 -38.90
CA LEU A 390 -16.89 -15.20 -40.19
C LEU A 390 -16.53 -16.53 -40.88
N ALA A 391 -15.26 -16.94 -40.82
CA ALA A 391 -14.84 -18.23 -41.37
C ALA A 391 -15.52 -19.41 -40.68
N ALA A 392 -15.72 -19.35 -39.35
CA ALA A 392 -16.42 -20.39 -38.61
C ALA A 392 -17.87 -20.59 -39.09
N VAL A 393 -18.54 -19.52 -39.54
CA VAL A 393 -19.88 -19.58 -40.13
C VAL A 393 -19.83 -20.01 -41.60
N VAL A 394 -18.91 -19.43 -42.38
CA VAL A 394 -18.88 -19.64 -43.83
C VAL A 394 -18.50 -21.07 -44.22
N ARG A 395 -17.61 -21.71 -43.45
CA ARG A 395 -17.15 -23.08 -43.72
C ARG A 395 -18.30 -24.10 -43.82
N PRO A 396 -19.19 -24.25 -42.83
CA PRO A 396 -20.32 -25.19 -42.93
C PRO A 396 -21.36 -24.74 -43.98
N CYS A 397 -21.59 -23.43 -44.18
CA CYS A 397 -22.49 -22.93 -45.23
C CYS A 397 -22.05 -23.35 -46.65
N VAL A 398 -20.74 -23.26 -46.92
CA VAL A 398 -20.18 -23.68 -48.21
C VAL A 398 -20.01 -25.21 -48.28
N GLY A 399 -19.50 -25.82 -47.21
CA GLY A 399 -19.09 -27.23 -47.21
C GLY A 399 -20.25 -28.22 -47.03
N GLU A 400 -21.24 -27.89 -46.22
CA GLU A 400 -22.36 -28.77 -45.88
C GLU A 400 -23.63 -28.42 -46.67
N ALA A 401 -23.98 -27.13 -46.76
CA ALA A 401 -25.14 -26.68 -47.54
C ALA A 401 -24.84 -26.44 -49.03
N GLY A 402 -23.57 -26.45 -49.44
CA GLY A 402 -23.18 -26.28 -50.84
C GLY A 402 -23.37 -24.86 -51.38
N LEU A 403 -23.57 -23.87 -50.50
CA LEU A 403 -23.83 -22.50 -50.91
C LEU A 403 -22.58 -21.83 -51.48
N THR A 404 -22.82 -20.82 -52.31
CA THR A 404 -21.82 -19.87 -52.79
C THR A 404 -22.00 -18.53 -52.09
N LEU A 405 -20.89 -17.86 -51.82
CA LEU A 405 -20.82 -16.61 -51.07
C LEU A 405 -20.31 -15.47 -51.97
N GLU A 406 -21.05 -14.36 -52.02
CA GLU A 406 -20.55 -13.09 -52.50
C GLU A 406 -20.20 -12.16 -51.33
N LEU A 407 -18.96 -11.69 -51.29
CA LEU A 407 -18.48 -10.67 -50.35
C LEU A 407 -18.59 -9.30 -51.00
N GLY A 408 -19.44 -8.45 -50.44
CA GLY A 408 -19.62 -7.07 -50.85
C GLY A 408 -18.80 -6.09 -50.01
N GLY A 409 -18.02 -5.22 -50.64
CA GLY A 409 -17.36 -4.10 -49.99
C GLY A 409 -18.09 -2.79 -50.28
N HIS A 410 -18.29 -1.95 -49.25
CA HIS A 410 -18.98 -0.66 -49.35
C HIS A 410 -18.15 0.47 -48.75
N THR A 411 -18.27 1.68 -49.30
CA THR A 411 -17.67 2.91 -48.79
C THR A 411 -18.74 3.95 -48.50
N ASP A 412 -18.38 5.02 -47.80
CA ASP A 412 -19.17 6.25 -47.80
C ASP A 412 -18.98 7.04 -49.10
N SER A 413 -19.75 8.11 -49.26
CA SER A 413 -19.73 8.95 -50.47
C SER A 413 -18.61 10.00 -50.50
N THR A 414 -17.68 9.98 -49.55
CA THR A 414 -16.57 10.93 -49.50
C THR A 414 -15.46 10.52 -50.47
N GLY A 415 -14.92 11.47 -51.22
CA GLY A 415 -13.82 11.21 -52.15
C GLY A 415 -14.27 10.90 -53.57
N ASP A 416 -13.35 10.40 -54.39
CA ASP A 416 -13.60 10.08 -55.79
C ASP A 416 -14.37 8.74 -55.93
N ALA A 417 -15.42 8.74 -56.74
CA ALA A 417 -16.31 7.59 -56.89
C ALA A 417 -15.58 6.37 -57.50
N ALA A 418 -14.69 6.58 -58.48
CA ALA A 418 -13.93 5.48 -59.09
C ALA A 418 -12.88 4.93 -58.11
N ALA A 419 -12.25 5.79 -57.31
CA ALA A 419 -11.35 5.37 -56.24
C ALA A 419 -12.09 4.56 -55.16
N ASN A 420 -13.27 5.01 -54.74
CA ASN A 420 -14.12 4.31 -53.78
C ASN A 420 -14.57 2.94 -54.31
N GLN A 421 -14.98 2.88 -55.58
CA GLN A 421 -15.33 1.63 -56.25
C GLN A 421 -14.14 0.65 -56.24
N ALA A 422 -12.95 1.10 -56.66
CA ALA A 422 -11.75 0.28 -56.67
C ALA A 422 -11.34 -0.18 -55.25
N LEU A 423 -11.35 0.73 -54.27
CA LEU A 423 -10.99 0.43 -52.89
C LEU A 423 -11.96 -0.59 -52.26
N SER A 424 -13.26 -0.43 -52.50
CA SER A 424 -14.28 -1.35 -52.00
C SER A 424 -14.10 -2.77 -52.55
N ALA A 425 -13.74 -2.91 -53.83
CA ALA A 425 -13.45 -4.20 -54.45
C ALA A 425 -12.18 -4.84 -53.87
N LEU A 426 -11.11 -4.05 -53.67
CA LEU A 426 -9.88 -4.53 -53.04
C LEU A 426 -10.11 -4.99 -51.60
N ARG A 427 -10.97 -4.29 -50.85
CA ARG A 427 -11.35 -4.67 -49.48
C ARG A 427 -12.12 -5.98 -49.43
N ALA A 428 -13.13 -6.14 -50.29
CA ALA A 428 -13.86 -7.40 -50.42
C ALA A 428 -12.93 -8.57 -50.79
N GLU A 429 -11.98 -8.32 -51.70
CA GLU A 429 -10.96 -9.30 -52.08
C GLU A 429 -10.02 -9.64 -50.92
N ALA A 430 -9.60 -8.66 -50.11
CA ALA A 430 -8.78 -8.90 -48.93
C ALA A 430 -9.49 -9.80 -47.90
N VAL A 431 -10.78 -9.58 -47.66
CA VAL A 431 -11.59 -10.46 -46.80
C VAL A 431 -11.68 -11.86 -47.41
N ARG A 432 -11.92 -11.96 -48.73
CA ARG A 432 -11.96 -13.24 -49.44
C ARG A 432 -10.67 -14.03 -49.26
N GLN A 433 -9.52 -13.39 -49.45
CA GLN A 433 -8.20 -14.02 -49.26
C GLN A 433 -7.99 -14.48 -47.81
N ALA A 434 -8.43 -13.69 -46.84
CA ALA A 434 -8.33 -14.05 -45.44
C ALA A 434 -9.23 -15.25 -45.06
N LEU A 435 -10.41 -15.39 -45.69
CA LEU A 435 -11.27 -16.57 -45.54
C LEU A 435 -10.67 -17.83 -46.21
N ILE A 436 -10.02 -17.68 -47.38
CA ILE A 436 -9.30 -18.78 -48.05
C ILE A 436 -8.20 -19.32 -47.15
N ALA A 437 -7.43 -18.44 -46.50
CA ALA A 437 -6.39 -18.84 -45.55
C ALA A 437 -6.93 -19.68 -44.39
N ARG A 438 -8.23 -19.54 -44.05
CA ARG A 438 -8.93 -20.31 -43.00
C ARG A 438 -9.65 -21.54 -43.53
N GLY A 439 -9.36 -21.95 -44.77
CA GLY A 439 -9.85 -23.17 -45.38
C GLY A 439 -11.18 -23.05 -46.11
N VAL A 440 -11.71 -21.83 -46.35
CA VAL A 440 -12.90 -21.66 -47.19
C VAL A 440 -12.53 -21.85 -48.66
N ALA A 441 -13.29 -22.67 -49.39
CA ALA A 441 -13.00 -22.99 -50.79
C ALA A 441 -13.05 -21.74 -51.69
N GLN A 442 -11.95 -21.46 -52.39
CA GLN A 442 -11.84 -20.31 -53.31
C GLN A 442 -12.96 -20.28 -54.35
N SER A 443 -13.33 -21.44 -54.91
CA SER A 443 -14.35 -21.56 -55.96
C SER A 443 -15.76 -21.22 -55.50
N ALA A 444 -16.01 -21.25 -54.20
CA ALA A 444 -17.31 -20.96 -53.61
C ALA A 444 -17.48 -19.49 -53.21
N MET A 445 -16.46 -18.65 -53.43
CA MET A 445 -16.49 -17.24 -53.03
C MET A 445 -16.22 -16.30 -54.20
N ARG A 446 -16.95 -15.18 -54.23
CA ARG A 446 -16.69 -14.03 -55.10
C ARG A 446 -16.57 -12.76 -54.26
N ALA A 447 -15.79 -11.80 -54.72
CA ALA A 447 -15.66 -10.49 -54.09
C ALA A 447 -16.14 -9.41 -55.07
N GLN A 448 -16.97 -8.49 -54.58
CA GLN A 448 -17.55 -7.41 -55.36
C GLN A 448 -17.43 -6.09 -54.60
N GLY A 449 -16.96 -5.05 -55.30
CA GLY A 449 -16.99 -3.68 -54.79
C GLY A 449 -18.29 -2.99 -55.20
N TYR A 450 -18.94 -2.32 -54.25
CA TYR A 450 -20.15 -1.51 -54.47
C TYR A 450 -19.90 -0.01 -54.32
N GLY A 451 -18.70 0.40 -53.93
CA GLY A 451 -18.36 1.81 -53.72
C GLY A 451 -19.35 2.47 -52.77
N ALA A 452 -19.84 3.65 -53.16
CA ALA A 452 -20.84 4.40 -52.41
C ALA A 452 -22.27 4.21 -52.94
N ASP A 453 -22.48 3.29 -53.90
CA ASP A 453 -23.71 3.21 -54.70
C ASP A 453 -24.89 2.55 -53.94
N GLN A 454 -24.61 1.86 -52.83
CA GLN A 454 -25.61 1.20 -51.98
C GLN A 454 -25.54 1.66 -50.51
N PRO A 455 -25.88 2.93 -50.22
CA PRO A 455 -25.88 3.43 -48.85
C PRO A 455 -27.05 2.86 -48.04
N ILE A 456 -26.80 2.49 -46.79
CA ILE A 456 -27.83 2.05 -45.82
C ILE A 456 -28.19 3.16 -44.83
N ALA A 457 -27.39 4.22 -44.78
CA ALA A 457 -27.61 5.41 -43.96
C ALA A 457 -27.21 6.69 -44.71
N SER A 458 -27.63 7.84 -44.18
CA SER A 458 -27.29 9.14 -44.76
C SER A 458 -25.79 9.41 -44.70
N ASN A 459 -25.17 9.82 -45.82
CA ASN A 459 -23.76 10.21 -45.85
C ASN A 459 -23.49 11.61 -45.26
N GLU A 460 -24.54 12.36 -44.90
CA GLU A 460 -24.42 13.71 -44.35
C GLU A 460 -23.87 13.69 -42.91
N THR A 461 -24.09 12.60 -42.17
CA THR A 461 -23.64 12.47 -40.78
C THR A 461 -22.45 11.53 -40.68
N GLU A 462 -21.55 11.75 -39.70
CA GLU A 462 -20.43 10.83 -39.48
C GLU A 462 -20.91 9.43 -39.12
N ALA A 463 -21.96 9.33 -38.29
CA ALA A 463 -22.57 8.05 -37.94
C ALA A 463 -23.10 7.29 -39.17
N GLY A 464 -23.74 7.99 -40.11
CA GLY A 464 -24.23 7.35 -41.32
C GLY A 464 -23.13 6.98 -42.31
N ARG A 465 -22.06 7.79 -42.43
CA ARG A 465 -20.85 7.41 -43.17
C ARG A 465 -20.19 6.16 -42.59
N ALA A 466 -20.06 6.08 -41.26
CA ALA A 466 -19.54 4.90 -40.58
C ALA A 466 -20.35 3.64 -40.89
N ALA A 467 -21.69 3.73 -40.85
CA ALA A 467 -22.56 2.61 -41.21
C ALA A 467 -22.43 2.19 -42.69
N ASN A 468 -22.14 3.13 -43.59
CA ASN A 468 -21.95 2.84 -45.01
C ASN A 468 -20.60 2.15 -45.31
N ARG A 469 -19.56 2.37 -44.49
CA ARG A 469 -18.27 1.68 -44.57
C ARG A 469 -18.38 0.27 -43.99
N ARG A 470 -18.87 -0.69 -44.78
CA ARG A 470 -19.19 -2.04 -44.30
C ARG A 470 -18.79 -3.14 -45.27
N THR A 471 -18.78 -4.37 -44.74
CA THR A 471 -18.72 -5.62 -45.51
C THR A 471 -20.09 -6.28 -45.48
N THR A 472 -20.54 -6.86 -46.59
CA THR A 472 -21.79 -7.62 -46.68
C THR A 472 -21.53 -9.01 -47.23
N VAL A 473 -22.44 -9.94 -46.93
CA VAL A 473 -22.46 -11.29 -47.50
C VAL A 473 -23.77 -11.50 -48.25
N ILE A 474 -23.73 -12.21 -49.37
CA ILE A 474 -24.92 -12.66 -50.09
C ILE A 474 -24.72 -14.15 -50.43
N TRP A 475 -25.73 -14.96 -50.16
CA TRP A 475 -25.70 -16.40 -50.38
C TRP A 475 -26.48 -16.78 -51.63
N SER A 476 -25.97 -17.75 -52.40
CA SER A 476 -26.67 -18.34 -53.56
C SER A 476 -26.43 -19.84 -53.68
N ASP A 477 -27.42 -20.55 -54.23
CA ASP A 477 -27.38 -22.00 -54.48
C ASP A 477 -26.47 -22.41 -55.66
#